data_AF-A0A8D0VH77-F1
#
_entry.id   AF-A0A8D0VH77-F1
#
_cell.length_a   1.000
_cell.length_b   1.000
_cell.length_c   1.000
_cell.angle_alpha   90.00
_cell.angle_beta   90.00
_cell.angle_gamma   90.00
#
_symmetry.space_group_name_H-M   'P 1'
#
loop_
_entity.id
_entity.type
_entity.pdbx_description
1 polymer ?
#
loop_
_entity_poly.entity_id
_entity_poly.type
_entity_poly.pdbx_seq_one_letter_code
_entity_poly.pdbx_strand_id
1 'polypeptide(L)'
;MGQNVDAGRVDPEKLCITVLHVPASKETGSLSSRHAGCPSNRRGVAPLGARLAWRLSVQRRPQASQRGSVSQVGNYKRTVKRIDDGHRLCSDLMNCLHERARIEKAYAQQLTEWARRWRQLVDKGPQYGTVEKAWVAVMSEAEKVSELHLDVKASLMNEDFEKIKNWQKEAFHKQMMGGFKETKEAEDGFRKAQKPWAKKLKEVEAAKKAYHAACKEEKLAISRETNSKADPSLNPEQLKKLQDKVEKCKQDVLKTKEKYEKSLKELSQGTPQYMESMEQVFEQCQQFEEKRLHFFREVLLEVQKHLDLSNVAAYKNIYHDLEQSIKAADAVEDLRWFRANHGPGMSMNWPQFEEWSADLNRTLSRREKKKTADGVTLTGINQTGDQALQNKPSSVSSYEKTQSYPTDWSDDESNNPFSSTDANGDSNPFDEDATSGTEVRVRALYDYEGQEHDELSFKAGDELTKIEDEDEQGWCKGRLDNGQVGLYPANYVEAIP
;
A
#
# COMPACT_ATOMS: atom_id res chain seq x y z
N MET A 1 -43.79 -50.82 -25.61
CA MET A 1 -43.17 -49.93 -26.61
C MET A 1 -42.32 -48.95 -25.80
N GLY A 2 -41.00 -49.03 -25.69
CA GLY A 2 -39.99 -49.51 -26.63
C GLY A 2 -39.33 -48.29 -27.29
N GLN A 3 -38.05 -48.05 -26.92
CA GLN A 3 -37.06 -47.12 -27.53
C GLN A 3 -37.15 -45.64 -27.11
N ASN A 4 -36.07 -44.90 -26.84
CA ASN A 4 -34.65 -45.22 -26.79
C ASN A 4 -33.88 -44.21 -25.90
N VAL A 5 -32.80 -44.72 -25.35
CA VAL A 5 -31.65 -44.09 -24.67
C VAL A 5 -31.08 -42.83 -25.33
N ASP A 6 -30.56 -41.89 -24.52
CA ASP A 6 -29.15 -41.53 -24.66
C ASP A 6 -28.54 -40.97 -23.35
N ALA A 7 -27.32 -41.43 -23.06
CA ALA A 7 -26.53 -41.09 -21.89
C ALA A 7 -25.37 -40.19 -22.33
N GLY A 8 -25.45 -38.91 -21.98
CA GLY A 8 -24.41 -37.92 -22.27
C GLY A 8 -23.52 -37.65 -21.06
N ARG A 9 -22.28 -38.11 -21.14
CA ARG A 9 -21.15 -37.85 -20.24
C ARG A 9 -20.52 -36.50 -20.61
N VAL A 10 -20.34 -35.57 -19.65
CA VAL A 10 -19.48 -34.38 -19.81
C VAL A 10 -18.73 -34.10 -18.49
N ASP A 11 -17.44 -33.85 -18.63
CA ASP A 11 -16.37 -33.75 -17.63
C ASP A 11 -16.51 -32.66 -16.56
N PRO A 12 -15.99 -32.87 -15.32
CA PRO A 12 -15.73 -31.81 -14.36
C PRO A 12 -14.24 -31.46 -14.32
N GLU A 13 -13.77 -30.61 -15.23
CA GLU A 13 -12.50 -29.89 -15.05
C GLU A 13 -12.64 -28.45 -15.52
N LYS A 14 -12.66 -27.50 -14.55
CA LYS A 14 -12.03 -26.18 -14.57
C LYS A 14 -12.65 -25.27 -13.51
N LEU A 15 -12.10 -25.31 -12.30
CA LEU A 15 -11.91 -24.09 -11.49
C LEU A 15 -10.71 -24.33 -10.57
N CYS A 16 -9.52 -24.16 -11.14
CA CYS A 16 -8.26 -24.14 -10.42
C CYS A 16 -8.22 -22.88 -9.54
N ILE A 17 -8.38 -23.06 -8.24
CA ILE A 17 -7.88 -22.13 -7.23
C ILE A 17 -6.38 -22.40 -7.13
N THR A 18 -5.57 -21.47 -7.63
CA THR A 18 -4.11 -21.50 -7.50
C THR A 18 -3.73 -21.12 -6.07
N VAL A 19 -3.68 -22.10 -5.17
CA VAL A 19 -2.92 -21.99 -3.90
C VAL A 19 -1.48 -22.40 -4.22
N LEU A 20 -0.56 -21.46 -4.19
CA LEU A 20 0.88 -21.73 -4.32
C LEU A 20 1.36 -22.50 -3.07
N HIS A 21 1.46 -23.82 -3.21
CA HIS A 21 2.15 -24.69 -2.25
C HIS A 21 3.54 -25.02 -2.81
N VAL A 22 4.58 -24.63 -2.08
CA VAL A 22 5.99 -24.91 -2.39
C VAL A 22 6.29 -26.39 -2.11
N PRO A 23 6.96 -27.15 -3.00
CA PRO A 23 7.34 -28.52 -2.69
C PRO A 23 8.67 -28.54 -1.92
N ALA A 24 8.64 -29.12 -0.72
CA ALA A 24 9.82 -29.48 0.04
C ALA A 24 10.44 -30.78 -0.49
N SER A 25 11.74 -30.73 -0.75
CA SER A 25 12.56 -31.84 -1.22
C SER A 25 12.63 -32.99 -0.21
N LYS A 26 12.45 -34.22 -0.71
CA LYS A 26 12.74 -35.47 0.01
C LYS A 26 14.26 -35.69 0.05
N GLU A 27 14.84 -35.74 1.23
CA GLU A 27 16.02 -36.57 1.49
C GLU A 27 15.67 -37.61 2.55
N THR A 28 15.79 -38.87 2.15
CA THR A 28 15.62 -40.07 2.97
C THR A 28 16.93 -40.36 3.70
N GLY A 29 16.90 -40.35 5.03
CA GLY A 29 18.00 -40.79 5.88
C GLY A 29 17.46 -41.53 7.10
N SER A 30 17.30 -42.84 6.95
CA SER A 30 17.03 -43.79 8.03
C SER A 30 18.12 -43.74 9.10
N LEU A 31 17.75 -43.73 10.38
CA LEU A 31 18.37 -44.54 11.43
C LEU A 31 17.51 -44.56 12.70
N SER A 32 17.37 -45.76 13.25
CA SER A 32 16.40 -46.18 14.25
C SER A 32 17.01 -46.35 15.65
N SER A 33 16.17 -46.10 16.65
CA SER A 33 16.12 -46.71 17.99
C SER A 33 17.12 -46.30 19.08
N ARG A 34 16.59 -45.73 20.17
CA ARG A 34 16.52 -46.25 21.57
C ARG A 34 16.37 -45.07 22.55
N HIS A 35 15.19 -44.85 23.13
CA HIS A 35 14.84 -45.27 24.51
C HIS A 35 15.87 -44.87 25.58
N ALA A 36 15.56 -43.86 26.40
CA ALA A 36 15.26 -44.01 27.84
C ALA A 36 15.35 -42.67 28.60
N GLY A 37 14.37 -42.44 29.48
CA GLY A 37 14.62 -41.94 30.84
C GLY A 37 14.68 -40.43 31.07
N CYS A 38 13.59 -39.88 31.58
CA CYS A 38 13.61 -38.69 32.44
C CYS A 38 14.14 -39.10 33.84
N PRO A 39 14.92 -38.25 34.53
CA PRO A 39 14.38 -37.74 35.79
C PRO A 39 14.69 -36.27 36.07
N SER A 40 13.89 -35.75 36.99
CA SER A 40 13.78 -34.38 37.49
C SER A 40 14.92 -33.89 38.39
N ASN A 41 15.14 -32.57 38.33
CA ASN A 41 15.30 -31.61 39.44
C ASN A 41 16.70 -31.07 39.82
N ARG A 42 16.74 -29.72 39.92
CA ARG A 42 17.62 -28.78 40.67
C ARG A 42 18.80 -28.06 39.99
N ARG A 43 18.62 -26.72 40.01
CA ARG A 43 19.56 -25.60 40.28
C ARG A 43 20.60 -25.20 39.20
N GLY A 44 20.27 -24.09 38.54
CA GLY A 44 21.10 -22.90 38.29
C GLY A 44 22.55 -23.08 37.85
N VAL A 45 22.81 -22.87 36.56
CA VAL A 45 24.10 -22.37 36.04
C VAL A 45 23.83 -21.60 34.73
N ALA A 46 24.39 -20.39 34.61
CA ALA A 46 24.34 -19.55 33.42
C ALA A 46 24.94 -20.26 32.18
N PRO A 47 24.44 -20.05 30.95
CA PRO A 47 24.95 -20.81 29.82
C PRO A 47 26.24 -20.21 29.27
N LEU A 48 27.34 -20.93 29.52
CA LEU A 48 28.63 -20.88 28.79
C LEU A 48 28.47 -21.34 27.31
N GLY A 49 27.44 -20.86 26.61
CA GLY A 49 27.12 -21.26 25.23
C GLY A 49 27.86 -20.48 24.14
N ALA A 50 28.45 -19.32 24.46
CA ALA A 50 29.01 -18.43 23.44
C ALA A 50 30.43 -18.80 22.97
N ARG A 51 31.15 -19.68 23.68
CA ARG A 51 32.58 -19.96 23.38
C ARG A 51 32.83 -21.20 22.52
N LEU A 52 31.91 -22.16 22.46
CA LEU A 52 32.11 -23.37 21.64
C LEU A 52 31.53 -23.27 20.22
N ALA A 53 30.51 -22.44 19.98
CA ALA A 53 29.93 -22.27 18.66
C ALA A 53 30.90 -21.68 17.61
N TRP A 54 31.92 -20.94 18.06
CA TRP A 54 32.89 -20.32 17.15
C TRP A 54 34.06 -21.23 16.76
N ARG A 55 34.45 -22.22 17.56
CA ARG A 55 35.53 -23.16 17.18
C ARG A 55 35.16 -24.02 15.98
N LEU A 56 33.86 -24.25 15.74
CA LEU A 56 33.36 -25.01 14.59
C LEU A 56 32.96 -24.13 13.39
N SER A 57 32.66 -22.84 13.60
CA SER A 57 32.35 -21.88 12.51
C SER A 57 33.55 -21.34 11.74
N VAL A 58 34.78 -21.68 12.13
CA VAL A 58 36.00 -21.32 11.38
C VAL A 58 36.22 -22.23 10.16
N GLN A 59 35.59 -23.41 10.09
CA GLN A 59 35.92 -24.41 9.07
C GLN A 59 35.14 -24.30 7.75
N ARG A 60 34.10 -23.46 7.65
CA ARG A 60 33.36 -23.25 6.39
C ARG A 60 32.85 -21.81 6.26
N ARG A 61 33.71 -20.89 5.85
CA ARG A 61 33.26 -19.65 5.20
C ARG A 61 33.34 -19.84 3.69
N PRO A 62 32.27 -19.55 2.92
CA PRO A 62 32.42 -19.28 1.50
C PRO A 62 33.44 -18.13 1.35
N GLN A 63 34.25 -18.13 0.30
CA GLN A 63 35.07 -16.97 -0.07
C GLN A 63 34.15 -15.79 -0.43
N ALA A 64 33.57 -15.14 0.58
CA ALA A 64 33.03 -13.81 0.43
C ALA A 64 34.22 -12.89 0.16
N SER A 65 34.16 -12.19 -0.97
CA SER A 65 35.09 -11.12 -1.34
C SER A 65 35.53 -10.34 -0.10
N GLN A 66 36.83 -10.30 0.19
CA GLN A 66 37.37 -9.51 1.31
C GLN A 66 37.03 -8.02 1.18
N ARG A 67 36.56 -7.53 0.03
CA ARG A 67 36.04 -6.17 -0.16
C ARG A 67 34.63 -6.08 0.43
N GLY A 68 34.50 -5.56 1.65
CA GLY A 68 33.20 -5.35 2.29
C GLY A 68 33.04 -5.96 3.68
N SER A 69 34.09 -6.58 4.24
CA SER A 69 34.04 -7.02 5.65
C SER A 69 33.80 -5.82 6.57
N VAL A 70 32.89 -5.96 7.55
CA VAL A 70 32.62 -4.93 8.57
C VAL A 70 33.88 -4.55 9.35
N SER A 71 34.85 -5.47 9.41
CA SER A 71 36.13 -5.28 10.07
C SER A 71 37.11 -4.40 9.29
N GLN A 72 36.79 -4.00 8.05
CA GLN A 72 37.56 -2.97 7.33
C GLN A 72 37.19 -1.58 7.83
N VAL A 73 38.16 -0.66 7.73
CA VAL A 73 37.99 0.71 8.18
C VAL A 73 36.80 1.37 7.50
N GLY A 74 35.82 1.84 8.28
CA GLY A 74 34.64 2.54 7.79
C GLY A 74 33.49 1.69 7.24
N ASN A 75 33.60 0.36 7.17
CA ASN A 75 32.51 -0.49 6.65
C ASN A 75 31.36 -0.72 7.65
N TYR A 76 31.54 -0.36 8.93
CA TYR A 76 30.50 -0.39 9.96
C TYR A 76 29.33 0.58 9.68
N LYS A 77 29.51 1.54 8.76
CA LYS A 77 28.50 2.52 8.35
C LYS A 77 27.19 1.88 7.90
N ARG A 78 27.22 0.68 7.32
CA ARG A 78 25.99 -0.06 6.95
C ARG A 78 25.16 -0.42 8.18
N THR A 79 25.81 -0.82 9.27
CA THR A 79 25.16 -1.13 10.54
C THR A 79 24.57 0.12 11.18
N VAL A 80 25.31 1.24 11.16
CA VAL A 80 24.84 2.53 11.69
C VAL A 80 23.63 3.04 10.89
N LYS A 81 23.70 3.01 9.56
CA LYS A 81 22.60 3.41 8.68
C LYS A 81 21.31 2.62 8.96
N ARG A 82 21.41 1.34 9.29
CA ARG A 82 20.25 0.48 9.60
C ARG A 82 19.41 1.03 10.77
N ILE A 83 20.00 1.80 11.68
CA ILE A 83 19.28 2.47 12.78
C ILE A 83 18.36 3.55 12.20
N ASP A 84 18.88 4.44 11.35
CA ASP A 84 18.08 5.47 10.68
C ASP A 84 17.00 4.86 9.78
N ASP A 85 17.35 3.80 9.03
CA ASP A 85 16.41 3.05 8.20
C ASP A 85 15.28 2.46 9.06
N GLY A 86 15.56 2.04 10.30
CA GLY A 86 14.55 1.56 11.25
C GLY A 86 13.49 2.61 11.60
N HIS A 87 13.90 3.86 11.82
CA HIS A 87 12.94 4.95 12.03
C HIS A 87 12.09 5.18 10.77
N ARG A 88 12.73 5.24 9.59
CA ARG A 88 12.03 5.42 8.31
C ARG A 88 10.99 4.32 8.08
N LEU A 89 11.37 3.06 8.30
CA LEU A 89 10.46 1.92 8.13
C LEU A 89 9.23 1.98 9.05
N CYS A 90 9.33 2.59 10.24
CA CYS A 90 8.15 2.82 11.07
C CYS A 90 7.20 3.84 10.43
N SER A 91 7.74 4.90 9.82
CA SER A 91 6.95 5.86 9.05
C SER A 91 6.31 5.23 7.81
N ASP A 92 7.06 4.39 7.08
CA ASP A 92 6.54 3.68 5.92
C ASP A 92 5.39 2.73 6.32
N LEU A 93 5.53 2.00 7.43
CA LEU A 93 4.46 1.13 7.94
C LEU A 93 3.24 1.92 8.39
N MET A 94 3.43 3.04 9.10
CA MET A 94 2.33 3.93 9.48
C MET A 94 1.56 4.46 8.27
N ASN A 95 2.28 4.89 7.22
CA ASN A 95 1.66 5.36 5.98
C ASN A 95 0.88 4.24 5.28
N CYS A 96 1.46 3.04 5.20
CA CYS A 96 0.79 1.86 4.64
C CYS A 96 -0.53 1.55 5.37
N LEU A 97 -0.54 1.56 6.71
CA LEU A 97 -1.77 1.36 7.49
C LEU A 97 -2.78 2.49 7.29
N HIS A 98 -2.32 3.73 7.19
CA HIS A 98 -3.18 4.89 6.98
C HIS A 98 -3.86 4.87 5.61
N GLU A 99 -3.14 4.48 4.56
CA GLU A 99 -3.70 4.26 3.22
C GLU A 99 -4.73 3.14 3.24
N ARG A 100 -4.42 2.00 3.87
CA ARG A 100 -5.38 0.90 4.02
C ARG A 100 -6.65 1.36 4.75
N ALA A 101 -6.50 2.09 5.85
CA ALA A 101 -7.61 2.63 6.62
C ALA A 101 -8.50 3.60 5.82
N ARG A 102 -7.93 4.35 4.87
CA ARG A 102 -8.71 5.20 3.95
C ARG A 102 -9.55 4.38 2.99
N ILE A 103 -9.04 3.25 2.50
CA ILE A 103 -9.81 2.32 1.64
C ILE A 103 -11.02 1.79 2.41
N GLU A 104 -10.81 1.33 3.65
CA GLU A 104 -11.89 0.84 4.51
C GLU A 104 -12.98 1.90 4.74
N LYS A 105 -12.56 3.15 5.01
CA LYS A 105 -13.49 4.28 5.15
C LYS A 105 -14.26 4.55 3.87
N ALA A 106 -13.60 4.55 2.72
CA ALA A 106 -14.24 4.85 1.44
C ALA A 106 -15.30 3.81 1.09
N TYR A 107 -15.01 2.53 1.29
CA TYR A 107 -15.98 1.45 1.09
C TYR A 107 -17.21 1.62 2.00
N ALA A 108 -16.99 1.85 3.29
CA ALA A 108 -18.06 2.11 4.25
C ALA A 108 -18.95 3.31 3.83
N GLN A 109 -18.33 4.42 3.43
CA GLN A 109 -19.07 5.61 3.01
C GLN A 109 -19.94 5.36 1.78
N GLN A 110 -19.43 4.61 0.80
CA GLN A 110 -20.20 4.25 -0.39
C GLN A 110 -21.41 3.36 -0.04
N LEU A 111 -21.22 2.38 0.85
CA LEU A 111 -22.31 1.54 1.35
C LEU A 111 -23.40 2.37 2.05
N THR A 112 -23.00 3.28 2.94
CA THR A 112 -23.94 4.16 3.65
C THR A 112 -24.73 5.05 2.70
N GLU A 113 -24.08 5.64 1.70
CA GLU A 113 -24.75 6.49 0.73
C GLU A 113 -25.73 5.69 -0.14
N TRP A 114 -25.30 4.53 -0.62
CA TRP A 114 -26.13 3.61 -1.40
C TRP A 114 -27.37 3.17 -0.62
N ALA A 115 -27.19 2.73 0.63
CA ALA A 115 -28.27 2.28 1.50
C ALA A 115 -29.28 3.41 1.77
N ARG A 116 -28.79 4.60 2.11
CA ARG A 116 -29.62 5.78 2.34
C ARG A 116 -30.44 6.16 1.11
N ARG A 117 -29.80 6.21 -0.06
CA ARG A 117 -30.45 6.56 -1.33
C ARG A 117 -31.57 5.58 -1.65
N TRP A 118 -31.28 4.28 -1.62
CA TRP A 118 -32.25 3.29 -2.03
C TRP A 118 -33.38 3.10 -1.02
N ARG A 119 -33.10 3.24 0.28
CA ARG A 119 -34.15 3.27 1.31
C ARG A 119 -35.17 4.37 1.01
N GLN A 120 -34.72 5.59 0.72
CA GLN A 120 -35.61 6.70 0.35
C GLN A 120 -36.40 6.45 -0.95
N LEU A 121 -35.80 5.76 -1.93
CA LEU A 121 -36.48 5.43 -3.18
C LEU A 121 -37.55 4.35 -2.99
N VAL A 122 -37.28 3.35 -2.15
CA VAL A 122 -38.26 2.31 -1.80
C VAL A 122 -39.40 2.91 -1.00
N ASP A 123 -39.10 3.70 0.05
CA ASP A 123 -40.10 4.32 0.92
C ASP A 123 -41.05 5.27 0.16
N LYS A 124 -40.56 5.93 -0.90
CA LYS A 124 -41.37 6.80 -1.78
C LYS A 124 -41.98 6.06 -2.97
N GLY A 125 -41.57 4.82 -3.18
CA GLY A 125 -41.98 3.99 -4.29
C GLY A 125 -43.38 3.41 -4.08
N PRO A 126 -43.89 2.69 -5.09
CA PRO A 126 -45.20 2.04 -5.00
C PRO A 126 -45.15 0.68 -4.29
N GLN A 127 -43.96 0.18 -3.91
CA GLN A 127 -43.81 -1.08 -3.20
C GLN A 127 -44.31 -0.91 -1.75
N TYR A 128 -45.02 -1.91 -1.24
CA TYR A 128 -45.58 -1.91 0.12
C TYR A 128 -45.42 -3.29 0.79
N GLY A 129 -45.79 -3.36 2.06
CA GLY A 129 -46.06 -4.63 2.75
C GLY A 129 -44.80 -5.36 3.22
N THR A 130 -44.89 -6.68 3.28
CA THR A 130 -43.81 -7.54 3.77
C THR A 130 -42.65 -7.61 2.78
N VAL A 131 -42.91 -7.54 1.47
CA VAL A 131 -41.85 -7.49 0.43
C VAL A 131 -41.06 -6.18 0.49
N GLU A 132 -41.71 -5.05 0.78
CA GLU A 132 -41.02 -3.77 1.02
C GLU A 132 -40.01 -3.89 2.17
N LYS A 133 -40.43 -4.46 3.31
CA LYS A 133 -39.56 -4.68 4.47
C LYS A 133 -38.36 -5.59 4.14
N ALA A 134 -38.60 -6.66 3.37
CA ALA A 134 -37.54 -7.55 2.91
C ALA A 134 -36.53 -6.84 1.99
N TRP A 135 -37.00 -5.97 1.09
CA TRP A 135 -36.12 -5.18 0.24
C TRP A 135 -35.30 -4.19 1.08
N VAL A 136 -35.94 -3.45 1.99
CA VAL A 136 -35.29 -2.51 2.90
C VAL A 136 -34.25 -3.20 3.80
N ALA A 137 -34.41 -4.48 4.10
CA ALA A 137 -33.43 -5.25 4.88
C ALA A 137 -32.05 -5.32 4.20
N VAL A 138 -31.98 -5.26 2.86
CA VAL A 138 -30.71 -5.22 2.12
C VAL A 138 -29.94 -3.94 2.42
N MET A 139 -30.63 -2.80 2.53
CA MET A 139 -30.01 -1.51 2.88
C MET A 139 -29.54 -1.52 4.33
N SER A 140 -30.31 -2.15 5.22
CA SER A 140 -29.92 -2.35 6.62
C SER A 140 -28.68 -3.25 6.75
N GLU A 141 -28.49 -4.24 5.87
CA GLU A 141 -27.25 -5.03 5.81
C GLU A 141 -26.05 -4.15 5.44
N ALA A 142 -26.17 -3.37 4.34
CA ALA A 142 -25.09 -2.50 3.88
C ALA A 142 -24.68 -1.46 4.94
N GLU A 143 -25.64 -0.90 5.68
CA GLU A 143 -25.35 0.00 6.81
C GLU A 143 -24.56 -0.70 7.93
N LYS A 144 -24.96 -1.92 8.31
CA LYS A 144 -24.23 -2.70 9.34
C LYS A 144 -22.83 -3.13 8.86
N VAL A 145 -22.67 -3.49 7.59
CA VAL A 145 -21.34 -3.79 7.02
C VAL A 145 -20.47 -2.54 6.99
N SER A 146 -21.04 -1.39 6.61
CA SER A 146 -20.36 -0.09 6.68
C SER A 146 -19.82 0.19 8.08
N GLU A 147 -20.62 0.00 9.12
CA GLU A 147 -20.19 0.16 10.53
C GLU A 147 -18.99 -0.73 10.87
N LEU A 148 -19.00 -2.01 10.48
CA LEU A 148 -17.87 -2.91 10.70
C LEU A 148 -16.59 -2.41 10.01
N HIS A 149 -16.67 -1.93 8.77
CA HIS A 149 -15.52 -1.38 8.07
C HIS A 149 -15.01 -0.07 8.69
N LEU A 150 -15.89 0.75 9.29
CA LEU A 150 -15.48 1.90 10.09
C LEU A 150 -14.76 1.49 11.38
N ASP A 151 -15.18 0.40 12.03
CA ASP A 151 -14.49 -0.16 13.19
C ASP A 151 -13.10 -0.70 12.83
N VAL A 152 -12.96 -1.37 11.67
CA VAL A 152 -11.63 -1.78 11.14
C VAL A 152 -10.75 -0.55 10.95
N LYS A 153 -11.26 0.48 10.27
CA LYS A 153 -10.54 1.75 10.08
C LYS A 153 -10.14 2.38 11.42
N ALA A 154 -11.02 2.33 12.42
CA ALA A 154 -10.77 2.90 13.74
C ALA A 154 -9.66 2.13 14.45
N SER A 155 -9.70 0.79 14.41
CA SER A 155 -8.68 -0.08 15.03
C SER A 155 -7.30 0.14 14.39
N LEU A 156 -7.23 0.17 13.05
CA LEU A 156 -5.97 0.45 12.33
C LEU A 156 -5.34 1.78 12.75
N MET A 157 -6.16 2.83 12.95
CA MET A 157 -5.68 4.20 13.19
C MET A 157 -5.47 4.56 14.65
N ASN A 158 -6.38 4.14 15.52
CA ASN A 158 -6.36 4.53 16.91
C ASN A 158 -5.54 3.55 17.76
N GLU A 159 -5.34 2.32 17.28
CA GLU A 159 -4.56 1.29 17.96
C GLU A 159 -3.24 1.03 17.23
N ASP A 160 -3.27 0.42 16.05
CA ASP A 160 -2.04 -0.06 15.39
C ASP A 160 -1.10 1.10 14.99
N PHE A 161 -1.64 2.13 14.34
CA PHE A 161 -0.88 3.30 13.92
C PHE A 161 -0.32 4.07 15.12
N GLU A 162 -1.14 4.37 16.14
CA GLU A 162 -0.66 5.09 17.33
C GLU A 162 0.34 4.23 18.13
N LYS A 163 0.20 2.89 18.13
CA LYS A 163 1.19 1.99 18.72
C LYS A 163 2.56 2.11 18.03
N ILE A 164 2.60 2.13 16.70
CA ILE A 164 3.85 2.35 15.94
C ILE A 164 4.42 3.73 16.25
N LYS A 165 3.58 4.77 16.22
CA LYS A 165 3.99 6.16 16.46
C LYS A 165 4.58 6.35 17.86
N ASN A 166 3.95 5.78 18.88
CA ASN A 166 4.43 5.83 20.26
C ASN A 166 5.74 5.07 20.40
N TRP A 167 5.84 3.85 19.86
CA TRP A 167 7.07 3.08 19.88
C TRP A 167 8.22 3.80 19.16
N GLN A 168 7.97 4.38 17.97
CA GLN A 168 8.95 5.16 17.22
C GLN A 168 9.45 6.35 18.02
N LYS A 169 8.56 7.07 18.71
CA LYS A 169 8.92 8.22 19.56
C LYS A 169 9.77 7.81 20.77
N GLU A 170 9.52 6.64 21.36
CA GLU A 170 10.27 6.11 22.49
C GLU A 170 11.62 5.49 22.08
N ALA A 171 11.69 4.91 20.88
CA ALA A 171 12.88 4.22 20.40
C ALA A 171 13.92 5.17 19.75
N PHE A 172 13.48 6.30 19.18
CA PHE A 172 14.32 7.21 18.40
C PHE A 172 14.28 8.65 18.90
N HIS A 173 15.42 9.16 19.37
CA HIS A 173 15.50 10.49 19.98
C HIS A 173 16.23 11.47 19.06
N LYS A 174 15.48 12.40 18.46
CA LYS A 174 16.03 13.46 17.59
C LYS A 174 16.99 14.38 18.34
N GLN A 175 18.10 14.74 17.70
CA GLN A 175 19.08 15.71 18.24
C GLN A 175 18.87 17.11 17.65
N MET A 176 19.33 18.15 18.37
CA MET A 176 19.20 19.55 17.92
C MET A 176 19.88 19.83 16.57
N MET A 177 20.97 19.13 16.24
CA MET A 177 21.75 19.31 15.01
C MET A 177 21.35 18.32 13.89
N GLY A 178 20.18 17.68 14.01
CA GLY A 178 19.75 16.62 13.11
C GLY A 178 20.30 15.24 13.48
N GLY A 179 19.66 14.20 12.94
CA GLY A 179 19.96 12.79 13.24
C GLY A 179 19.39 12.31 14.58
N PHE A 180 19.58 11.02 14.86
CA PHE A 180 19.13 10.36 16.08
C PHE A 180 20.29 10.13 17.05
N LYS A 181 19.98 10.21 18.35
CA LYS A 181 20.92 9.93 19.43
C LYS A 181 21.49 8.51 19.29
N GLU A 182 20.64 7.53 18.99
CA GLU A 182 20.99 6.12 18.86
C GLU A 182 22.00 5.90 17.71
N THR A 183 21.77 6.55 16.57
CA THR A 183 22.69 6.52 15.41
C THR A 183 24.05 7.11 15.77
N LYS A 184 24.07 8.25 16.47
CA LYS A 184 25.32 8.89 16.91
C LYS A 184 26.08 8.04 17.92
N GLU A 185 25.40 7.44 18.89
CA GLU A 185 26.02 6.55 19.88
C GLU A 185 26.67 5.34 19.22
N ALA A 186 26.02 4.74 18.21
CA ALA A 186 26.60 3.64 17.44
C ALA A 186 27.83 4.07 16.63
N GLU A 187 27.74 5.20 15.91
CA GLU A 187 28.85 5.76 15.13
C GLU A 187 30.07 6.07 16.02
N ASP A 188 29.85 6.74 17.15
CA ASP A 188 30.92 7.08 18.11
C ASP A 188 31.51 5.81 18.74
N GLY A 189 30.68 4.80 19.03
CA GLY A 189 31.10 3.49 19.51
C GLY A 189 32.05 2.78 18.54
N PHE A 190 31.65 2.65 17.27
CA PHE A 190 32.48 2.02 16.24
C PHE A 190 33.75 2.82 15.98
N ARG A 191 33.67 4.15 15.88
CA ARG A 191 34.83 5.02 15.68
C ARG A 191 35.83 4.87 16.82
N LYS A 192 35.36 4.79 18.07
CA LYS A 192 36.20 4.59 19.26
C LYS A 192 36.87 3.21 19.24
N ALA A 193 36.13 2.15 18.91
CA ALA A 193 36.65 0.78 18.82
C ALA A 193 37.70 0.63 17.70
N GLN A 194 37.47 1.27 16.54
CA GLN A 194 38.32 1.12 15.35
C GLN A 194 39.56 2.02 15.33
N LYS A 195 39.52 3.19 15.98
CA LYS A 195 40.59 4.21 15.93
C LYS A 195 42.00 3.67 16.28
N PRO A 196 42.20 2.86 17.34
CA PRO A 196 43.53 2.34 17.68
C PRO A 196 44.09 1.41 16.61
N TRP A 197 43.26 0.52 16.06
CA TRP A 197 43.65 -0.42 15.02
C TRP A 197 43.94 0.28 13.69
N ALA A 198 43.09 1.24 13.30
CA ALA A 198 43.29 2.05 12.09
C ALA A 198 44.61 2.85 12.14
N LYS A 199 45.00 3.36 13.32
CA LYS A 199 46.30 4.03 13.49
C LYS A 199 47.46 3.09 13.23
N LYS A 200 47.45 1.88 13.81
CA LYS A 200 48.49 0.86 13.57
C LYS A 200 48.51 0.39 12.12
N LEU A 201 47.35 0.24 11.49
CA LEU A 201 47.26 -0.11 10.07
C LEU A 201 47.97 0.94 9.19
N LYS A 202 47.79 2.23 9.47
CA LYS A 202 48.50 3.31 8.76
C LYS A 202 50.02 3.23 8.93
N GLU A 203 50.50 2.84 10.11
CA GLU A 203 51.94 2.62 10.37
C GLU A 203 52.48 1.42 9.58
N VAL A 204 51.70 0.34 9.47
CA VAL A 204 52.00 -0.84 8.62
C VAL A 204 52.08 -0.44 7.15
N GLU A 205 51.12 0.33 6.64
CA GLU A 205 51.10 0.80 5.26
C GLU A 205 52.31 1.70 4.94
N ALA A 206 52.69 2.58 5.86
CA ALA A 206 53.88 3.43 5.72
C ALA A 206 55.18 2.60 5.71
N ALA A 207 55.31 1.61 6.61
CA ALA A 207 56.46 0.72 6.67
C ALA A 207 56.56 -0.17 5.41
N LYS A 208 55.42 -0.69 4.92
CA LYS A 208 55.33 -1.43 3.66
C LYS A 208 55.83 -0.60 2.49
N LYS A 209 55.38 0.66 2.36
CA LYS A 209 55.80 1.56 1.29
C LYS A 209 57.31 1.83 1.34
N ALA A 210 57.87 2.05 2.54
CA ALA A 210 59.30 2.26 2.73
C ALA A 210 60.12 1.01 2.34
N TYR A 211 59.68 -0.17 2.76
CA TYR A 211 60.32 -1.45 2.38
C TYR A 211 60.29 -1.68 0.87
N HIS A 212 59.14 -1.48 0.22
CA HIS A 212 59.02 -1.60 -1.24
C HIS A 212 59.90 -0.60 -1.99
N ALA A 213 60.04 0.63 -1.49
CA ALA A 213 60.93 1.64 -2.05
C ALA A 213 62.40 1.24 -1.92
N ALA A 214 62.82 0.73 -0.76
CA ALA A 214 64.18 0.22 -0.54
C ALA A 214 64.50 -0.95 -1.49
N CYS A 215 63.58 -1.91 -1.65
CA CYS A 215 63.74 -3.03 -2.59
C CYS A 215 63.89 -2.55 -4.05
N LYS A 216 63.16 -1.49 -4.42
CA LYS A 216 63.27 -0.90 -5.77
C LYS A 216 64.62 -0.23 -5.97
N GLU A 217 65.10 0.53 -5.00
CA GLU A 217 66.42 1.20 -5.08
C GLU A 217 67.56 0.18 -5.08
N GLU A 218 67.47 -0.89 -4.29
CA GLU A 218 68.43 -2.00 -4.33
C GLU A 218 68.51 -2.64 -5.72
N LYS A 219 67.37 -2.98 -6.32
CA LYS A 219 67.33 -3.52 -7.70
C LYS A 219 67.95 -2.55 -8.72
N LEU A 220 67.68 -1.25 -8.58
CA LEU A 220 68.28 -0.22 -9.43
C LEU A 220 69.80 -0.11 -9.22
N ALA A 221 70.28 -0.20 -7.98
CA ALA A 221 71.70 -0.17 -7.65
C ALA A 221 72.43 -1.39 -8.23
N ILE A 222 71.87 -2.59 -8.09
CA ILE A 222 72.41 -3.84 -8.66
C ILE A 222 72.47 -3.77 -10.18
N SER A 223 71.39 -3.28 -10.82
CA SER A 223 71.35 -3.13 -12.28
C SER A 223 72.40 -2.13 -12.76
N ARG A 224 72.57 -0.99 -12.08
CA ARG A 224 73.62 0.00 -12.41
C ARG A 224 75.03 -0.57 -12.23
N GLU A 225 75.29 -1.28 -11.14
CA GLU A 225 76.57 -1.96 -10.92
C GLU A 225 76.86 -2.97 -12.05
N THR A 226 75.86 -3.78 -12.42
CA THR A 226 75.99 -4.80 -13.48
C THR A 226 76.23 -4.16 -14.85
N ASN A 227 75.48 -3.11 -15.19
CA ASN A 227 75.62 -2.43 -16.48
C ASN A 227 76.95 -1.68 -16.60
N SER A 228 77.43 -1.08 -15.51
CA SER A 228 78.73 -0.39 -15.50
C SER A 228 79.91 -1.35 -15.66
N LYS A 229 79.79 -2.62 -15.27
CA LYS A 229 80.83 -3.65 -15.52
C LYS A 229 81.02 -3.98 -17.01
N ALA A 230 80.08 -3.59 -17.88
CA ALA A 230 80.20 -3.76 -19.32
C ALA A 230 80.94 -2.58 -20.01
N ASP A 231 81.26 -1.51 -19.27
CA ASP A 231 81.98 -0.33 -19.78
C ASP A 231 83.51 -0.56 -19.71
N PRO A 232 84.23 -0.55 -20.85
CA PRO A 232 85.69 -0.73 -20.89
C PRO A 232 86.48 0.39 -20.19
N SER A 233 85.86 1.54 -19.92
CA SER A 233 86.49 2.70 -19.29
C SER A 233 86.35 2.75 -17.76
N LEU A 234 85.72 1.72 -17.16
CA LEU A 234 85.39 1.69 -15.75
C LEU A 234 86.66 1.58 -14.89
N ASN A 235 86.88 2.56 -14.01
CA ASN A 235 88.01 2.51 -13.08
C ASN A 235 87.66 1.74 -11.78
N PRO A 236 88.67 1.21 -11.05
CA PRO A 236 88.43 0.43 -9.84
C PRO A 236 87.71 1.20 -8.72
N GLU A 237 87.89 2.51 -8.67
CA GLU A 237 87.32 3.39 -7.65
C GLU A 237 85.81 3.63 -7.88
N GLN A 238 85.40 3.76 -9.14
CA GLN A 238 84.00 3.83 -9.57
C GLN A 238 83.27 2.51 -9.33
N LEU A 239 83.93 1.38 -9.62
CA LEU A 239 83.37 0.06 -9.34
C LEU A 239 83.14 -0.14 -7.84
N LYS A 240 84.13 0.21 -7.00
CA LYS A 240 84.01 0.15 -5.54
C LYS A 240 82.87 1.03 -5.03
N LYS A 241 82.72 2.25 -5.55
CA LYS A 241 81.60 3.15 -5.20
C LYS A 241 80.22 2.56 -5.54
N LEU A 242 80.10 1.85 -6.66
CA LEU A 242 78.86 1.17 -7.04
C LEU A 242 78.58 -0.03 -6.11
N GLN A 243 79.59 -0.81 -5.75
CA GLN A 243 79.49 -1.91 -4.79
C GLN A 243 79.09 -1.41 -3.40
N ASP A 244 79.72 -0.35 -2.90
CA ASP A 244 79.38 0.29 -1.63
C ASP A 244 77.92 0.79 -1.63
N LYS A 245 77.44 1.32 -2.77
CA LYS A 245 76.04 1.71 -2.94
C LYS A 245 75.10 0.50 -2.86
N VAL A 246 75.43 -0.62 -3.52
CA VAL A 246 74.64 -1.85 -3.46
C VAL A 246 74.57 -2.39 -2.04
N GLU A 247 75.69 -2.44 -1.32
CA GLU A 247 75.74 -2.91 0.06
C GLU A 247 74.92 -2.03 1.00
N LYS A 248 74.99 -0.70 0.82
CA LYS A 248 74.13 0.24 1.55
C LYS A 248 72.65 -0.02 1.28
N CYS A 249 72.26 -0.23 0.02
CA CYS A 249 70.87 -0.53 -0.33
C CYS A 249 70.38 -1.85 0.28
N LYS A 250 71.24 -2.89 0.33
CA LYS A 250 70.93 -4.16 1.02
C LYS A 250 70.66 -3.95 2.52
N GLN A 251 71.48 -3.17 3.19
CA GLN A 251 71.28 -2.83 4.61
C GLN A 251 69.98 -2.04 4.82
N ASP A 252 69.67 -1.09 3.92
CA ASP A 252 68.41 -0.33 3.96
C ASP A 252 67.18 -1.24 3.77
N VAL A 253 67.26 -2.25 2.90
CA VAL A 253 66.22 -3.27 2.72
C VAL A 253 66.01 -4.07 4.00
N LEU A 254 67.07 -4.57 4.63
CA LEU A 254 66.97 -5.33 5.89
C LEU A 254 66.35 -4.47 7.01
N LYS A 255 66.82 -3.25 7.19
CA LYS A 255 66.30 -2.32 8.21
C LYS A 255 64.83 -1.97 8.00
N THR A 256 64.42 -1.71 6.76
CA THR A 256 63.02 -1.42 6.44
C THR A 256 62.13 -2.65 6.55
N LYS A 257 62.66 -3.85 6.25
CA LYS A 257 61.98 -5.13 6.45
C LYS A 257 61.70 -5.38 7.94
N GLU A 258 62.69 -5.26 8.81
CA GLU A 258 62.52 -5.43 10.27
C GLU A 258 61.48 -4.46 10.82
N LYS A 259 61.49 -3.20 10.37
CA LYS A 259 60.48 -2.22 10.77
C LYS A 259 59.07 -2.59 10.30
N TYR A 260 58.94 -3.14 9.09
CA TYR A 260 57.66 -3.61 8.55
C TYR A 260 57.14 -4.86 9.28
N GLU A 261 58.02 -5.82 9.57
CA GLU A 261 57.66 -7.02 10.35
C GLU A 261 57.26 -6.65 11.79
N LYS A 262 57.97 -5.69 12.41
CA LYS A 262 57.62 -5.18 13.73
C LYS A 262 56.22 -4.53 13.75
N SER A 263 55.92 -3.64 12.78
CA SER A 263 54.60 -2.99 12.72
C SER A 263 53.47 -4.00 12.45
N LEU A 264 53.72 -5.03 11.62
CA LEU A 264 52.78 -6.13 11.42
C LEU A 264 52.51 -6.91 12.71
N LYS A 265 53.55 -7.22 13.49
CA LYS A 265 53.42 -7.90 14.79
C LYS A 265 52.62 -7.08 15.80
N GLU A 266 52.86 -5.77 15.86
CA GLU A 266 52.12 -4.87 16.75
C GLU A 266 50.65 -4.71 16.33
N LEU A 267 50.34 -4.75 15.02
CA LEU A 267 48.98 -4.78 14.49
C LEU A 267 48.28 -6.10 14.85
N SER A 268 48.95 -7.24 14.65
CA SER A 268 48.37 -8.56 14.96
C SER A 268 48.08 -8.71 16.46
N GLN A 269 48.96 -8.21 17.33
CA GLN A 269 48.74 -8.19 18.79
C GLN A 269 47.53 -7.36 19.20
N GLY A 270 47.24 -6.25 18.50
CA GLY A 270 46.08 -5.40 18.78
C GLY A 270 44.77 -5.88 18.14
N THR A 271 44.82 -6.88 17.27
CA THR A 271 43.65 -7.32 16.49
C THR A 271 42.57 -8.01 17.34
N PRO A 272 42.88 -8.88 18.31
CA PRO A 272 41.85 -9.49 19.16
C PRO A 272 41.01 -8.46 19.93
N GLN A 273 41.65 -7.47 20.55
CA GLN A 273 40.96 -6.40 21.27
C GLN A 273 40.10 -5.53 20.34
N TYR A 274 40.60 -5.25 19.14
CA TYR A 274 39.82 -4.56 18.11
C TYR A 274 38.56 -5.34 17.74
N MET A 275 38.69 -6.65 17.47
CA MET A 275 37.56 -7.49 17.12
C MET A 275 36.52 -7.54 18.23
N GLU A 276 36.95 -7.76 19.47
CA GLU A 276 36.05 -7.78 20.64
C GLU A 276 35.30 -6.47 20.83
N SER A 277 35.99 -5.33 20.73
CA SER A 277 35.35 -4.01 20.87
C SER A 277 34.40 -3.68 19.70
N MET A 278 34.73 -4.11 18.47
CA MET A 278 33.82 -3.95 17.32
C MET A 278 32.59 -4.84 17.46
N GLU A 279 32.76 -6.08 17.91
CA GLU A 279 31.68 -7.04 18.13
C GLU A 279 30.74 -6.57 19.24
N GLN A 280 31.26 -6.00 20.32
CA GLN A 280 30.44 -5.43 21.39
C GLN A 280 29.49 -4.33 20.89
N VAL A 281 29.98 -3.39 20.08
CA VAL A 281 29.13 -2.31 19.51
C VAL A 281 28.16 -2.88 18.47
N PHE A 282 28.61 -3.83 17.65
CA PHE A 282 27.76 -4.49 16.67
C PHE A 282 26.61 -5.25 17.33
N GLU A 283 26.86 -5.95 18.43
CA GLU A 283 25.84 -6.69 19.17
C GLU A 283 24.80 -5.76 19.81
N GLN A 284 25.19 -4.58 20.29
CA GLN A 284 24.24 -3.55 20.73
C GLN A 284 23.32 -3.10 19.60
N CYS A 285 23.87 -2.89 18.39
CA CYS A 285 23.06 -2.59 17.19
C CYS A 285 22.16 -3.76 16.77
N GLN A 286 22.57 -5.01 17.01
CA GLN A 286 21.75 -6.20 16.76
C GLN A 286 20.58 -6.28 17.74
N GLN A 287 20.81 -6.05 19.03
CA GLN A 287 19.76 -6.04 20.05
C GLN A 287 18.75 -4.91 19.84
N PHE A 288 19.19 -3.75 19.37
CA PHE A 288 18.29 -2.65 19.01
C PHE A 288 17.42 -3.03 17.80
N GLU A 289 18.02 -3.64 16.77
CA GLU A 289 17.30 -4.13 15.60
C GLU A 289 16.30 -5.25 15.94
N GLU A 290 16.70 -6.19 16.81
CA GLU A 290 15.85 -7.30 17.27
C GLU A 290 14.55 -6.79 17.90
N LYS A 291 14.62 -5.74 18.74
CA LYS A 291 13.43 -5.10 19.32
C LYS A 291 12.48 -4.59 18.24
N ARG A 292 13.00 -3.93 17.20
CA ARG A 292 12.19 -3.44 16.08
C ARG A 292 11.53 -4.59 15.32
N LEU A 293 12.30 -5.65 15.02
CA LEU A 293 11.79 -6.80 14.26
C LEU A 293 10.67 -7.54 15.01
N HIS A 294 10.84 -7.76 16.31
CA HIS A 294 9.79 -8.35 17.15
C HIS A 294 8.56 -7.44 17.23
N PHE A 295 8.76 -6.14 17.42
CA PHE A 295 7.69 -5.16 17.44
C PHE A 295 6.89 -5.14 16.12
N PHE A 296 7.57 -5.13 14.97
CA PHE A 296 6.93 -5.20 13.65
C PHE A 296 6.10 -6.47 13.50
N ARG A 297 6.65 -7.61 13.91
CA ARG A 297 5.91 -8.88 13.87
C ARG A 297 4.66 -8.84 14.74
N GLU A 298 4.74 -8.25 15.93
CA GLU A 298 3.60 -8.10 16.84
C GLU A 298 2.50 -7.23 16.21
N VAL A 299 2.85 -6.04 15.73
CA VAL A 299 1.90 -5.11 15.11
C VAL A 299 1.26 -5.74 13.86
N LEU A 300 2.03 -6.42 13.01
CA LEU A 300 1.47 -7.06 11.81
C LEU A 300 0.47 -8.17 12.15
N LEU A 301 0.64 -8.86 13.27
CA LEU A 301 -0.33 -9.85 13.76
C LEU A 301 -1.57 -9.19 14.36
N GLU A 302 -1.46 -8.00 14.95
CA GLU A 302 -2.61 -7.22 15.44
C GLU A 302 -3.42 -6.64 14.28
N VAL A 303 -2.75 -6.03 13.30
CA VAL A 303 -3.35 -5.55 12.05
C VAL A 303 -4.14 -6.67 11.37
N GLN A 304 -3.56 -7.87 11.25
CA GLN A 304 -4.28 -9.01 10.68
C GLN A 304 -5.59 -9.33 11.42
N LYS A 305 -5.59 -9.26 12.76
CA LYS A 305 -6.79 -9.52 13.55
C LYS A 305 -7.85 -8.44 13.33
N HIS A 306 -7.44 -7.18 13.28
CA HIS A 306 -8.36 -6.06 13.04
C HIS A 306 -8.99 -6.11 11.64
N LEU A 307 -8.26 -6.63 10.64
CA LEU A 307 -8.76 -6.79 9.28
C LEU A 307 -9.69 -8.02 9.10
N ASP A 308 -9.64 -8.99 9.99
CA ASP A 308 -10.30 -10.29 9.81
C ASP A 308 -11.74 -10.31 10.34
N LEU A 309 -12.67 -9.88 9.50
CA LEU A 309 -14.11 -9.92 9.80
C LEU A 309 -14.68 -11.34 9.91
N SER A 310 -13.99 -12.38 9.41
CA SER A 310 -14.51 -13.76 9.42
C SER A 310 -14.64 -14.34 10.82
N ASN A 311 -13.86 -13.81 11.76
CA ASN A 311 -13.85 -14.17 13.17
C ASN A 311 -14.83 -13.33 14.01
N VAL A 312 -15.42 -12.28 13.44
CA VAL A 312 -16.38 -11.41 14.13
C VAL A 312 -17.78 -12.02 14.03
N ALA A 313 -18.36 -12.41 15.17
CA ALA A 313 -19.70 -13.00 15.19
C ALA A 313 -20.77 -12.06 14.61
N ALA A 314 -20.63 -10.75 14.83
CA ALA A 314 -21.52 -9.74 14.27
C ALA A 314 -21.59 -9.82 12.74
N TYR A 315 -20.47 -10.07 12.05
CA TYR A 315 -20.44 -10.18 10.60
C TYR A 315 -21.34 -11.32 10.08
N LYS A 316 -21.30 -12.49 10.74
CA LYS A 316 -22.19 -13.62 10.40
C LYS A 316 -23.65 -13.33 10.71
N ASN A 317 -23.92 -12.65 11.82
CA ASN A 317 -25.27 -12.32 12.25
C ASN A 317 -25.96 -11.35 11.29
N ILE A 318 -25.22 -10.42 10.68
CA ILE A 318 -25.77 -9.50 9.66
C ILE A 318 -26.47 -10.26 8.53
N TYR A 319 -25.82 -11.28 7.97
CA TYR A 319 -26.39 -12.07 6.88
C TYR A 319 -27.48 -13.03 7.34
N HIS A 320 -27.41 -13.50 8.59
CA HIS A 320 -28.50 -14.26 9.19
C HIS A 320 -29.78 -13.42 9.33
N ASP A 321 -29.66 -12.20 9.87
CA ASP A 321 -30.79 -11.28 10.01
C ASP A 321 -31.39 -10.90 8.64
N LEU A 322 -30.53 -10.69 7.63
CA LEU A 322 -30.97 -10.42 6.26
C LEU A 322 -31.78 -11.59 5.69
N GLU A 323 -31.27 -12.82 5.84
CA GLU A 323 -31.95 -14.02 5.38
C GLU A 323 -33.32 -14.19 6.06
N GLN A 324 -33.40 -13.98 7.37
CA GLN A 324 -34.67 -14.04 8.11
C GLN A 324 -35.66 -12.98 7.64
N SER A 325 -35.20 -11.75 7.40
CA SER A 325 -36.04 -10.66 6.93
C SER A 325 -36.62 -10.93 5.54
N ILE A 326 -35.83 -11.54 4.65
CA ILE A 326 -36.29 -11.92 3.31
C ILE A 326 -37.28 -13.09 3.38
N LYS A 327 -37.00 -14.10 4.20
CA LYS A 327 -37.91 -15.25 4.40
C LYS A 327 -39.25 -14.86 5.02
N ALA A 328 -39.29 -13.76 5.76
CA ALA A 328 -40.51 -13.24 6.37
C ALA A 328 -41.44 -12.53 5.35
N ALA A 329 -41.02 -12.33 4.11
CA ALA A 329 -41.90 -11.80 3.07
C ALA A 329 -43.00 -12.81 2.72
N ASP A 330 -44.26 -12.38 2.84
CA ASP A 330 -45.44 -13.20 2.55
C ASP A 330 -46.34 -12.51 1.51
N ALA A 331 -46.30 -13.04 0.29
CA ALA A 331 -47.14 -12.56 -0.81
C ALA A 331 -48.64 -12.67 -0.50
N VAL A 332 -49.07 -13.67 0.28
CA VAL A 332 -50.49 -13.86 0.64
C VAL A 332 -50.93 -12.78 1.62
N GLU A 333 -50.08 -12.40 2.57
CA GLU A 333 -50.33 -11.28 3.49
C GLU A 333 -50.51 -9.97 2.71
N ASP A 334 -49.57 -9.67 1.80
CA ASP A 334 -49.57 -8.43 1.02
C ASP A 334 -50.82 -8.34 0.10
N LEU A 335 -51.18 -9.44 -0.58
CA LEU A 335 -52.39 -9.51 -1.41
C LEU A 335 -53.68 -9.34 -0.60
N ARG A 336 -53.72 -9.89 0.62
CA ARG A 336 -54.87 -9.71 1.53
C ARG A 336 -55.00 -8.26 1.97
N TRP A 337 -53.89 -7.62 2.33
CA TRP A 337 -53.87 -6.21 2.69
C TRP A 337 -54.37 -5.34 1.53
N PHE A 338 -53.86 -5.54 0.31
CA PHE A 338 -54.30 -4.78 -0.85
C PHE A 338 -55.79 -4.97 -1.16
N ARG A 339 -56.28 -6.22 -1.11
CA ARG A 339 -57.70 -6.53 -1.31
C ARG A 339 -58.59 -5.78 -0.32
N ALA A 340 -58.19 -5.69 0.95
CA ALA A 340 -58.95 -5.04 2.00
C ALA A 340 -58.93 -3.50 1.89
N ASN A 341 -57.81 -2.92 1.49
CA ASN A 341 -57.59 -1.47 1.52
C ASN A 341 -57.83 -0.75 0.19
N HIS A 342 -57.70 -1.45 -0.93
CA HIS A 342 -57.79 -0.89 -2.28
C HIS A 342 -58.65 -1.73 -3.25
N GLY A 343 -59.17 -2.87 -2.79
CA GLY A 343 -59.90 -3.82 -3.61
C GLY A 343 -61.33 -4.09 -3.13
N PRO A 344 -61.93 -5.22 -3.57
CA PRO A 344 -63.31 -5.58 -3.21
C PRO A 344 -63.58 -5.82 -1.72
N GLY A 345 -62.54 -5.81 -0.87
CA GLY A 345 -62.69 -5.89 0.58
C GLY A 345 -63.02 -4.56 1.25
N MET A 346 -62.94 -3.44 0.53
CA MET A 346 -63.36 -2.14 1.05
C MET A 346 -64.87 -2.10 1.27
N SER A 347 -65.31 -1.42 2.33
CA SER A 347 -66.74 -1.21 2.57
C SER A 347 -67.36 -0.36 1.45
N MET A 348 -68.49 -0.80 0.91
CA MET A 348 -69.28 -0.05 -0.05
C MET A 348 -70.66 0.24 0.52
N ASN A 349 -71.06 1.51 0.49
CA ASN A 349 -72.44 1.92 0.76
C ASN A 349 -73.23 1.74 -0.53
N TRP A 350 -73.78 0.54 -0.73
CA TRP A 350 -74.62 0.26 -1.89
C TRP A 350 -75.86 1.15 -1.89
N PRO A 351 -76.37 1.56 -3.07
CA PRO A 351 -77.58 2.35 -3.16
C PRO A 351 -78.72 1.67 -2.39
N GLN A 352 -79.30 2.41 -1.44
CA GLN A 352 -80.50 2.02 -0.71
C GLN A 352 -81.61 3.03 -1.01
N PHE A 353 -82.84 2.68 -0.67
CA PHE A 353 -83.97 3.59 -0.79
C PHE A 353 -83.71 4.85 0.06
N GLU A 354 -83.77 6.02 -0.58
CA GLU A 354 -83.65 7.32 0.07
C GLU A 354 -85.02 7.98 0.15
N GLU A 355 -85.46 8.37 1.35
CA GLU A 355 -86.70 9.13 1.51
C GLU A 355 -86.54 10.53 0.93
N TRP A 356 -87.53 10.95 0.13
CA TRP A 356 -87.57 12.29 -0.41
C TRP A 356 -87.75 13.33 0.71
N SER A 357 -86.82 14.29 0.81
CA SER A 357 -86.92 15.42 1.74
C SER A 357 -86.78 16.75 1.01
N ALA A 358 -87.53 17.76 1.44
CA ALA A 358 -87.52 19.09 0.82
C ALA A 358 -86.16 19.80 0.93
N ASP A 359 -85.32 19.39 1.90
CA ASP A 359 -83.96 19.91 2.10
C ASP A 359 -82.94 19.36 1.08
N LEU A 360 -83.24 18.25 0.39
CA LEU A 360 -82.35 17.63 -0.59
C LEU A 360 -82.14 18.48 -1.86
N ASN A 361 -83.13 19.32 -2.20
CA ASN A 361 -83.03 20.28 -3.31
C ASN A 361 -82.03 21.42 -3.04
N ARG A 362 -81.64 21.67 -1.78
CA ARG A 362 -80.61 22.67 -1.43
C ARG A 362 -79.20 22.10 -1.53
N THR A 363 -78.99 20.81 -1.26
CA THR A 363 -77.67 20.17 -1.22
C THR A 363 -77.13 19.79 -2.60
N LEU A 364 -77.99 19.54 -3.59
CA LEU A 364 -77.53 19.27 -4.97
C LEU A 364 -76.86 20.48 -5.64
N SER A 365 -77.16 21.70 -5.17
CA SER A 365 -76.55 22.95 -5.68
C SER A 365 -75.23 23.31 -5.00
N ARG A 366 -74.80 22.59 -3.95
CA ARG A 366 -73.58 22.91 -3.20
C ARG A 366 -72.72 21.66 -3.02
N ARG A 367 -71.99 21.30 -4.07
CA ARG A 367 -70.92 20.30 -4.01
C ARG A 367 -69.80 20.81 -3.10
N GLU A 368 -69.84 20.44 -1.82
CA GLU A 368 -68.75 20.70 -0.88
C GLU A 368 -67.52 19.84 -1.23
N LYS A 369 -66.39 20.50 -1.50
CA LYS A 369 -65.08 19.87 -1.60
C LYS A 369 -64.61 19.48 -0.20
N LYS A 370 -64.59 18.18 0.09
CA LYS A 370 -63.95 17.66 1.31
C LYS A 370 -62.44 17.52 1.07
N LYS A 371 -61.66 18.41 1.69
CA LYS A 371 -60.20 18.29 1.84
C LYS A 371 -59.90 17.19 2.85
N THR A 372 -58.98 16.28 2.50
CA THR A 372 -58.33 15.37 3.42
C THR A 372 -57.45 16.16 4.39
N ALA A 373 -57.61 15.88 5.68
CA ALA A 373 -56.87 16.51 6.76
C ALA A 373 -55.53 15.79 6.95
N ASP A 374 -54.45 16.55 6.88
CA ASP A 374 -53.15 16.19 7.41
C ASP A 374 -52.63 17.39 8.22
N GLY A 375 -52.26 17.14 9.48
CA GLY A 375 -51.25 17.91 10.17
C GLY A 375 -51.61 19.24 10.86
N VAL A 376 -51.41 19.20 12.19
CA VAL A 376 -50.72 20.22 13.01
C VAL A 376 -51.56 21.37 13.61
N THR A 377 -51.79 21.23 14.92
CA THR A 377 -52.13 22.30 15.86
C THR A 377 -50.93 23.21 16.13
N LEU A 378 -51.06 24.51 15.84
CA LEU A 378 -50.20 25.58 16.33
C LEU A 378 -51.08 26.70 16.91
N THR A 379 -51.22 26.72 18.23
CA THR A 379 -51.48 27.92 19.05
C THR A 379 -50.09 28.41 19.50
N GLY A 380 -49.69 29.68 19.51
CA GLY A 380 -50.35 30.97 19.44
C GLY A 380 -49.60 31.86 20.43
N ILE A 381 -48.68 32.72 19.95
CA ILE A 381 -48.03 33.78 20.73
C ILE A 381 -48.53 35.12 20.22
N ASN A 382 -48.97 35.99 21.12
CA ASN A 382 -49.27 37.40 20.85
C ASN A 382 -48.24 38.32 21.52
N GLN A 383 -48.12 39.52 20.94
CA GLN A 383 -47.41 40.76 21.36
C GLN A 383 -45.97 40.87 20.81
N THR A 384 -45.51 41.95 20.15
CA THR A 384 -45.91 43.37 20.05
C THR A 384 -45.21 44.03 18.85
N GLY A 385 -45.80 45.11 18.29
CA GLY A 385 -45.03 46.32 17.94
C GLY A 385 -44.64 46.59 16.48
N ASP A 386 -45.25 47.66 15.95
CA ASP A 386 -44.73 48.64 14.99
C ASP A 386 -44.73 48.42 13.46
N GLN A 387 -45.49 49.32 12.82
CA GLN A 387 -45.20 50.17 11.63
C GLN A 387 -44.71 49.49 10.35
N ALA A 388 -45.09 49.84 9.13
CA ALA A 388 -46.08 50.73 8.50
C ALA A 388 -45.90 50.50 6.98
N LEU A 389 -46.90 50.90 6.17
CA LEU A 389 -46.85 51.16 4.71
C LEU A 389 -46.72 49.93 3.77
N GLN A 390 -47.26 49.87 2.56
CA GLN A 390 -48.43 50.44 1.87
C GLN A 390 -48.48 49.70 0.49
N ASN A 391 -49.68 49.49 -0.04
CA ASN A 391 -50.01 49.27 -1.47
C ASN A 391 -49.77 47.90 -2.16
N LYS A 392 -50.90 47.17 -2.22
CA LYS A 392 -51.53 46.44 -3.36
C LYS A 392 -51.32 47.07 -4.77
N PRO A 393 -51.85 46.47 -5.87
CA PRO A 393 -52.13 45.06 -6.23
C PRO A 393 -51.52 44.75 -7.63
N SER A 394 -51.72 43.64 -8.36
CA SER A 394 -52.94 43.07 -8.99
C SER A 394 -52.44 42.03 -10.02
N SER A 395 -53.02 40.82 -10.10
CA SER A 395 -54.12 40.42 -11.02
C SER A 395 -53.61 40.25 -12.47
N VAL A 396 -53.95 39.26 -13.31
CA VAL A 396 -55.18 38.48 -13.51
C VAL A 396 -54.93 37.37 -14.57
N SER A 397 -55.78 36.32 -14.53
CA SER A 397 -56.48 35.65 -15.66
C SER A 397 -55.67 34.80 -16.66
N SER A 398 -55.83 33.47 -16.77
CA SER A 398 -56.99 32.59 -17.09
C SER A 398 -57.36 32.49 -18.58
N TYR A 399 -57.22 31.28 -19.17
CA TYR A 399 -58.16 30.54 -20.06
C TYR A 399 -57.52 29.15 -20.34
N GLU A 400 -58.07 27.98 -19.92
CA GLU A 400 -59.10 27.09 -20.54
C GLU A 400 -58.91 26.86 -22.07
N LYS A 401 -58.96 25.65 -22.67
CA LYS A 401 -59.76 24.45 -22.40
C LYS A 401 -59.40 23.25 -23.34
N THR A 402 -59.73 22.02 -22.88
CA THR A 402 -60.21 20.78 -23.60
C THR A 402 -59.27 19.95 -24.51
N GLN A 403 -58.96 18.70 -24.13
CA GLN A 403 -59.59 17.38 -24.50
C GLN A 403 -59.18 16.90 -25.92
N SER A 404 -58.91 15.64 -26.27
CA SER A 404 -59.04 14.30 -25.66
C SER A 404 -58.35 13.28 -26.61
N TYR A 405 -57.92 12.12 -26.07
CA TYR A 405 -57.35 10.95 -26.78
C TYR A 405 -58.28 10.33 -27.84
N PRO A 406 -57.74 9.50 -28.75
CA PRO A 406 -57.92 8.05 -28.58
C PRO A 406 -56.67 7.20 -28.90
N THR A 407 -56.55 6.11 -28.15
CA THR A 407 -55.66 4.96 -28.31
C THR A 407 -56.12 4.09 -29.49
N ASP A 408 -55.19 3.57 -30.31
CA ASP A 408 -55.33 2.21 -30.83
C ASP A 408 -53.96 1.59 -31.16
N TRP A 409 -53.83 0.31 -30.85
CA TRP A 409 -52.62 -0.51 -30.99
C TRP A 409 -52.71 -1.34 -32.28
N SER A 410 -51.62 -1.47 -33.02
CA SER A 410 -51.43 -2.63 -33.92
C SER A 410 -49.96 -3.03 -33.98
N ASP A 411 -49.80 -4.33 -33.79
CA ASP A 411 -48.61 -5.18 -33.79
C ASP A 411 -48.32 -5.64 -35.23
N ASP A 412 -47.06 -5.64 -35.66
CA ASP A 412 -46.47 -6.73 -36.46
C ASP A 412 -44.93 -6.65 -36.47
N GLU A 413 -44.34 -7.84 -36.37
CA GLU A 413 -42.95 -8.20 -36.18
C GLU A 413 -42.16 -8.23 -37.51
N SER A 414 -40.83 -8.41 -37.37
CA SER A 414 -39.84 -8.83 -38.38
C SER A 414 -39.05 -7.74 -39.15
N ASN A 415 -37.88 -7.38 -38.62
CA ASN A 415 -36.61 -7.81 -39.25
C ASN A 415 -35.38 -7.39 -38.41
N ASN A 416 -34.53 -8.37 -38.16
CA ASN A 416 -33.20 -8.23 -37.59
C ASN A 416 -32.18 -8.07 -38.73
N PRO A 417 -31.29 -7.06 -38.75
CA PRO A 417 -30.10 -7.12 -39.60
C PRO A 417 -28.84 -6.78 -38.80
N PHE A 418 -28.16 -7.81 -38.30
CA PHE A 418 -26.74 -7.71 -38.00
C PHE A 418 -25.98 -7.95 -39.32
N SER A 419 -25.68 -6.87 -40.05
CA SER A 419 -24.48 -6.82 -40.90
C SER A 419 -24.11 -5.39 -41.28
N SER A 420 -22.91 -5.04 -40.82
CA SER A 420 -21.88 -4.22 -41.47
C SER A 420 -22.07 -2.71 -41.67
N THR A 421 -21.08 -2.02 -41.06
CA THR A 421 -20.30 -0.87 -41.55
C THR A 421 -20.87 0.55 -41.46
N ASP A 422 -20.12 1.33 -40.67
CA ASP A 422 -19.73 2.72 -40.81
C ASP A 422 -20.70 3.86 -40.46
N ALA A 423 -20.10 4.79 -39.70
CA ALA A 423 -20.39 6.21 -39.57
C ALA A 423 -21.43 6.67 -38.52
N ASN A 424 -20.89 7.48 -37.59
CA ASN A 424 -21.50 8.61 -36.90
C ASN A 424 -22.45 8.35 -35.72
N GLY A 425 -22.01 8.89 -34.57
CA GLY A 425 -22.88 9.76 -33.77
C GLY A 425 -23.59 9.10 -32.60
N ASP A 426 -23.05 9.41 -31.43
CA ASP A 426 -23.77 9.67 -30.18
C ASP A 426 -23.61 8.63 -29.05
N SER A 427 -23.50 9.20 -27.86
CA SER A 427 -22.73 8.72 -26.73
C SER A 427 -23.65 8.15 -25.66
N ASN A 428 -23.22 7.11 -24.96
CA ASN A 428 -23.85 6.69 -23.71
C ASN A 428 -23.64 7.76 -22.62
N PRO A 429 -24.68 8.11 -21.82
CA PRO A 429 -24.68 9.28 -20.94
C PRO A 429 -24.16 8.97 -19.53
N PHE A 430 -22.95 8.40 -19.39
CA PHE A 430 -22.37 8.14 -18.05
C PHE A 430 -20.90 8.50 -17.85
N ASP A 431 -20.29 9.24 -18.78
CA ASP A 431 -18.97 9.85 -18.55
C ASP A 431 -19.11 11.38 -18.52
N GLU A 432 -19.68 11.90 -17.43
CA GLU A 432 -19.49 13.29 -17.02
C GLU A 432 -18.63 13.32 -15.76
N ASP A 433 -17.31 13.46 -15.96
CA ASP A 433 -16.50 14.31 -15.09
C ASP A 433 -15.66 15.23 -15.99
N ALA A 434 -16.36 16.16 -16.63
CA ALA A 434 -15.75 17.28 -17.32
C ALA A 434 -15.52 18.40 -16.29
N THR A 435 -14.38 18.34 -15.61
CA THR A 435 -13.72 19.57 -15.20
C THR A 435 -13.37 20.35 -16.46
N SER A 436 -14.02 21.51 -16.61
CA SER A 436 -13.68 22.55 -17.57
C SER A 436 -12.18 22.88 -17.49
N GLY A 437 -11.41 22.33 -18.41
CA GLY A 437 -9.99 22.61 -18.57
C GLY A 437 -9.68 22.71 -20.06
N THR A 438 -9.16 23.85 -20.48
CA THR A 438 -8.64 24.15 -21.80
C THR A 438 -7.88 22.94 -22.36
N GLU A 439 -8.23 22.45 -23.55
CA GLU A 439 -7.51 21.35 -24.20
C GLU A 439 -6.08 21.84 -24.54
N VAL A 440 -5.10 21.47 -23.70
CA VAL A 440 -3.71 21.91 -23.86
C VAL A 440 -3.01 20.97 -24.84
N ARG A 441 -2.70 21.47 -26.04
CA ARG A 441 -1.88 20.75 -27.01
C ARG A 441 -0.41 20.92 -26.68
N VAL A 442 0.34 19.84 -26.75
CA VAL A 442 1.78 19.82 -26.50
C VAL A 442 2.51 19.24 -27.70
N ARG A 443 3.74 19.71 -27.95
CA ARG A 443 4.62 19.20 -29.01
C ARG A 443 5.80 18.47 -28.39
N ALA A 444 6.11 17.29 -28.89
CA ALA A 444 7.30 16.54 -28.51
C ALA A 444 8.58 17.25 -28.94
N LEU A 445 9.48 17.49 -27.97
CA LEU A 445 10.80 18.08 -28.20
C LEU A 445 11.85 17.03 -28.60
N TYR A 446 11.63 15.78 -28.18
CA TYR A 446 12.56 14.65 -28.37
C TYR A 446 11.79 13.38 -28.73
N ASP A 447 12.46 12.45 -29.41
CA ASP A 447 11.94 11.08 -29.59
C ASP A 447 11.85 10.38 -28.23
N TYR A 448 10.74 9.69 -27.99
CA TYR A 448 10.48 8.91 -26.79
C TYR A 448 9.93 7.53 -27.17
N GLU A 449 10.53 6.47 -26.62
CA GLU A 449 10.08 5.10 -26.80
C GLU A 449 9.64 4.58 -25.43
N GLY A 450 8.33 4.33 -25.29
CA GLY A 450 7.73 3.84 -24.05
C GLY A 450 8.33 2.50 -23.64
N GLN A 451 8.74 2.40 -22.37
CA GLN A 451 9.38 1.21 -21.83
C GLN A 451 8.35 0.22 -21.25
N GLU A 452 7.25 0.76 -20.75
CA GLU A 452 6.13 0.01 -20.17
C GLU A 452 4.87 0.11 -21.06
N HIS A 453 3.93 -0.81 -20.83
CA HIS A 453 2.72 -0.94 -21.65
C HIS A 453 1.73 0.23 -21.55
N ASP A 454 1.85 1.05 -20.52
CA ASP A 454 1.05 2.24 -20.25
C ASP A 454 1.72 3.54 -20.71
N GLU A 455 2.93 3.46 -21.28
CA GLU A 455 3.67 4.60 -21.82
C GLU A 455 3.41 4.81 -23.32
N LEU A 456 3.44 6.07 -23.75
CA LEU A 456 3.35 6.43 -25.17
C LEU A 456 4.71 6.37 -25.85
N SER A 457 4.72 6.07 -27.14
CA SER A 457 5.90 6.20 -28.01
C SER A 457 5.62 7.24 -29.09
N PHE A 458 6.50 8.23 -29.24
CA PHE A 458 6.34 9.35 -30.17
C PHE A 458 7.69 9.89 -30.64
N LYS A 459 7.70 10.65 -31.74
CA LYS A 459 8.88 11.29 -32.31
C LYS A 459 8.91 12.79 -32.03
N ALA A 460 10.10 13.37 -32.04
CA ALA A 460 10.27 14.82 -31.95
C ALA A 460 9.47 15.50 -33.07
N GLY A 461 8.64 16.47 -32.70
CA GLY A 461 7.72 17.18 -33.58
C GLY A 461 6.29 16.66 -33.57
N ASP A 462 6.02 15.46 -33.02
CA ASP A 462 4.66 14.95 -32.86
C ASP A 462 3.86 15.81 -31.89
N GLU A 463 2.55 15.93 -32.12
CA GLU A 463 1.65 16.71 -31.27
C GLU A 463 0.74 15.76 -30.47
N LEU A 464 0.53 16.07 -29.19
CA LEU A 464 -0.29 15.28 -28.27
C LEU A 464 -1.28 16.19 -27.55
N THR A 465 -2.43 15.65 -27.17
CA THR A 465 -3.37 16.32 -26.27
C THR A 465 -3.07 15.91 -24.84
N LYS A 466 -2.77 16.88 -23.97
CA LYS A 466 -2.60 16.64 -22.54
C LYS A 466 -3.97 16.38 -21.89
N ILE A 467 -4.08 15.27 -21.16
CA ILE A 467 -5.31 14.86 -20.44
C ILE A 467 -5.18 15.12 -18.94
N GLU A 468 -4.04 14.76 -18.34
CA GLU A 468 -3.78 14.96 -16.91
C GLU A 468 -2.47 15.73 -16.70
N ASP A 469 -2.39 16.49 -15.62
CA ASP A 469 -1.20 17.24 -15.21
C ASP A 469 -0.06 16.34 -14.73
N GLU A 470 1.12 16.94 -14.55
CA GLU A 470 2.32 16.26 -14.08
C GLU A 470 2.10 15.67 -12.67
N ASP A 471 2.38 14.39 -12.50
CA ASP A 471 2.32 13.70 -11.22
C ASP A 471 3.58 13.90 -10.36
N GLU A 472 3.65 13.29 -9.18
CA GLU A 472 4.80 13.41 -8.27
C GLU A 472 6.11 12.81 -8.82
N GLN A 473 6.05 12.04 -9.91
CA GLN A 473 7.17 11.35 -10.54
C GLN A 473 7.61 12.03 -11.86
N GLY A 474 6.93 13.10 -12.29
CA GLY A 474 7.25 13.87 -13.49
C GLY A 474 6.55 13.39 -14.76
N TRP A 475 5.46 12.61 -14.63
CA TRP A 475 4.72 12.05 -15.77
C TRP A 475 3.40 12.77 -15.98
N CYS A 476 3.05 13.01 -17.24
CA CYS A 476 1.73 13.48 -17.67
C CYS A 476 1.01 12.34 -18.39
N LYS A 477 -0.33 12.43 -18.45
CA LYS A 477 -1.14 11.55 -19.29
C LYS A 477 -1.57 12.29 -20.55
N GLY A 478 -1.40 11.66 -21.70
CA GLY A 478 -1.70 12.27 -23.00
C GLY A 478 -2.39 11.33 -23.97
N ARG A 479 -2.80 11.90 -25.09
CA ARG A 479 -3.37 11.18 -26.23
C ARG A 479 -2.71 11.61 -27.53
N LEU A 480 -2.27 10.63 -28.30
CA LEU A 480 -1.74 10.81 -29.65
C LEU A 480 -2.89 11.00 -30.66
N ASP A 481 -2.59 11.58 -31.81
CA ASP A 481 -3.54 11.75 -32.93
C ASP A 481 -4.11 10.42 -33.46
N ASN A 482 -3.40 9.31 -33.24
CA ASN A 482 -3.88 7.96 -33.58
C ASN A 482 -4.90 7.39 -32.56
N GLY A 483 -5.24 8.16 -31.51
CA GLY A 483 -6.19 7.79 -30.47
C GLY A 483 -5.61 7.03 -29.27
N GLN A 484 -4.32 6.68 -29.30
CA GLN A 484 -3.66 5.98 -28.20
C GLN A 484 -3.47 6.91 -26.99
N VAL A 485 -3.84 6.42 -25.80
CA VAL A 485 -3.73 7.12 -24.52
C VAL A 485 -2.67 6.43 -23.66
N GLY A 486 -1.80 7.21 -23.02
CA GLY A 486 -0.77 6.68 -22.13
C GLY A 486 0.03 7.79 -21.44
N LEU A 487 1.04 7.38 -20.68
CA LEU A 487 1.92 8.25 -19.94
C LEU A 487 3.09 8.74 -20.80
N TYR A 488 3.53 9.97 -20.56
CA TYR A 488 4.72 10.54 -21.15
C TYR A 488 5.45 11.47 -20.16
N PRO A 489 6.78 11.59 -20.22
CA PRO A 489 7.52 12.45 -19.31
C PRO A 489 7.30 13.94 -19.63
N ALA A 490 6.97 14.74 -18.62
CA ALA A 490 6.57 16.14 -18.81
C ALA A 490 7.65 17.01 -19.47
N ASN A 491 8.92 16.69 -19.23
CA ASN A 491 10.09 17.40 -19.77
C ASN A 491 10.42 17.06 -21.24
N TYR A 492 9.68 16.16 -21.88
CA TYR A 492 9.86 15.79 -23.29
C TYR A 492 8.94 16.55 -24.24
N VAL A 493 8.08 17.42 -23.72
CA VAL A 493 7.13 18.18 -24.52
C VAL A 493 7.14 19.65 -24.16
N GLU A 494 6.69 20.51 -25.08
CA GLU A 494 6.40 21.91 -24.84
C GLU A 494 4.92 22.21 -25.10
N ALA A 495 4.32 23.12 -24.33
CA ALA A 495 2.96 23.58 -24.61
C ALA A 495 2.92 24.40 -25.90
N ILE A 496 1.97 24.09 -26.78
CA ILE A 496 1.70 24.87 -27.98
C ILE A 496 0.70 25.97 -27.59
N PRO A 497 1.03 27.27 -27.82
CA PRO A 497 0.15 28.39 -27.48
C PRO A 497 -1.20 28.40 -28.21
#